data_AF-A0A101X924-F1
#
_entry.id   AF-A0A101X924-F1
#
_cell.length_a   1.000
_cell.length_b   1.000
_cell.length_c   1.000
_cell.angle_alpha   90.00
_cell.angle_beta   90.00
_cell.angle_gamma   90.00
#
_symmetry.space_group_name_H-M   'P 1'
#
loop_
_entity.id
_entity.type
_entity.pdbx_description
1 polymer ?
#
loop_
_entity_poly.entity_id
_entity_poly.type
_entity_poly.pdbx_seq_one_letter_code
_entity_poly.pdbx_strand_id
1 'polypeptide(L)'
;MLSIVIDRGADIVLARDVEVVVSPLCGGQPPPLKLSSPSLELFAKAVRAAFGVDVAQYLVDQRVLGLAEMDPVLLLGQLPLERSHLAFMLPYRGAATGCISAYPTPAVAAIAALSNSPASAAVDFRWDLSGLFETMDLAVRLGVDLQAIVPRPVEAPGRIYLTDSVPGHVRRRLVGAFKGNVGPGGEEYTPVVKKPSGGRWNDVEYWRAAERVAEALGVRREGLEEIAELGFLAYRTVLDLGMGPGQLGYLVKWGLLEPIAGGFRAGAKLLYLISLASARR
;
A
#
# COMPACT_ATOMS: atom_id res chain seq x y z
N MET A 1 -17.54 11.17 -7.57
CA MET A 1 -17.42 11.88 -8.87
C MET A 1 -15.97 11.86 -9.35
N LEU A 2 -15.73 11.47 -10.61
CA LEU A 2 -14.37 11.41 -11.18
C LEU A 2 -14.04 12.67 -11.97
N SER A 3 -12.82 13.19 -11.79
CA SER A 3 -12.28 14.31 -12.56
C SER A 3 -10.83 14.03 -12.96
N ILE A 4 -10.46 14.47 -14.15
CA ILE A 4 -9.13 14.30 -14.72
C ILE A 4 -8.56 15.70 -14.95
N VAL A 5 -7.51 16.06 -14.22
CA VAL A 5 -6.80 17.33 -14.37
C VAL A 5 -5.58 17.06 -15.24
N ILE A 6 -5.60 17.57 -16.47
CA ILE A 6 -4.44 17.51 -17.36
C ILE A 6 -3.52 18.67 -16.98
N ASP A 7 -2.36 18.33 -16.41
CA ASP A 7 -1.38 19.28 -15.92
C ASP A 7 0.05 18.84 -16.21
N ARG A 8 0.89 19.80 -16.59
CA ARG A 8 2.33 19.63 -16.81
C ARG A 8 3.16 20.60 -15.97
N GLY A 9 2.53 21.27 -15.00
CA GLY A 9 3.20 22.18 -14.08
C GLY A 9 4.09 21.44 -13.09
N ALA A 10 4.79 22.19 -12.24
CA ALA A 10 5.58 21.64 -11.15
C ALA A 10 4.76 21.52 -9.84
N ASP A 11 3.70 22.31 -9.70
CA ASP A 11 2.87 22.35 -8.50
C ASP A 11 1.77 21.27 -8.49
N ILE A 12 1.10 21.09 -7.35
CA ILE A 12 -0.09 20.24 -7.25
C ILE A 12 -1.31 21.08 -7.61
N VAL A 13 -1.77 20.97 -8.86
CA VAL A 13 -2.89 21.75 -9.38
C VAL A 13 -4.19 20.92 -9.34
N LEU A 14 -5.21 21.47 -8.70
CA LEU A 14 -6.51 20.80 -8.49
C LEU A 14 -7.64 21.62 -9.13
N ALA A 15 -8.70 20.95 -9.59
CA ALA A 15 -9.93 21.62 -10.06
C ALA A 15 -10.83 22.07 -8.89
N ARG A 16 -10.74 21.40 -7.75
CA ARG A 16 -11.41 21.74 -6.49
C ARG A 16 -10.55 21.33 -5.30
N ASP A 17 -10.78 21.92 -4.13
CA ASP A 17 -10.09 21.47 -2.91
C ASP A 17 -10.53 20.05 -2.53
N VAL A 18 -9.65 19.33 -1.84
CA VAL A 18 -9.86 17.93 -1.42
C VAL A 18 -9.30 17.70 -0.02
N GLU A 19 -9.84 16.67 0.63
CA GLU A 19 -9.41 16.22 1.95
C GLU A 19 -8.01 15.56 1.91
N VAL A 20 -7.77 14.75 0.87
CA VAL A 20 -6.54 13.96 0.73
C VAL A 20 -5.86 14.25 -0.60
N VAL A 21 -4.55 14.42 -0.57
CA VAL A 21 -3.72 14.51 -1.78
C VAL A 21 -2.64 13.45 -1.71
N VAL A 22 -2.51 12.62 -2.74
CA VAL A 22 -1.42 11.67 -2.91
C VAL A 22 -0.52 12.17 -4.03
N SER A 23 0.70 12.59 -3.71
CA SER A 23 1.64 13.12 -4.70
C SER A 23 3.09 12.81 -4.33
N PRO A 24 4.00 12.61 -5.29
CA PRO A 24 5.44 12.55 -5.03
C PRO A 24 6.00 13.78 -4.33
N LEU A 25 5.31 14.93 -4.43
CA LEU A 25 5.71 16.18 -3.78
C LEU A 25 5.34 16.23 -2.28
N CYS A 26 4.46 15.34 -1.82
CA CYS A 26 4.04 15.27 -0.43
C CYS A 26 5.05 14.52 0.45
N GLY A 27 5.22 14.98 1.69
CA GLY A 27 6.12 14.36 2.66
C GLY A 27 5.48 13.34 3.61
N GLY A 28 4.15 13.22 3.65
CA GLY A 28 3.46 12.31 4.58
C GLY A 28 3.62 10.83 4.21
N GLN A 29 3.84 9.97 5.19
CA GLN A 29 3.83 8.52 4.98
C GLN A 29 2.42 8.04 4.59
N PRO A 30 2.27 7.06 3.69
CA PRO A 30 0.97 6.46 3.40
C PRO A 30 0.33 5.78 4.62
N PRO A 31 -1.00 5.85 4.77
CA PRO A 31 -1.70 5.17 5.84
C PRO A 31 -1.73 3.65 5.62
N PRO A 32 -2.00 2.87 6.68
CA PRO A 32 -2.27 1.44 6.53
C PRO A 32 -3.42 1.18 5.55
N LEU A 33 -3.30 0.11 4.77
CA LEU A 33 -4.37 -0.39 3.90
C LEU A 33 -5.45 -1.05 4.75
N LYS A 34 -6.72 -0.63 4.62
CA LYS A 34 -7.86 -1.37 5.19
C LYS A 34 -8.03 -2.69 4.45
N LEU A 35 -8.08 -3.80 5.18
CA LEU A 35 -8.16 -5.17 4.65
C LEU A 35 -9.60 -5.58 4.24
N SER A 36 -10.38 -4.65 3.71
CA SER A 36 -11.69 -4.92 3.12
C SER A 36 -11.56 -5.28 1.63
N SER A 37 -12.45 -6.14 1.13
CA SER A 37 -12.71 -6.17 -0.32
C SER A 37 -13.55 -4.92 -0.65
N PRO A 38 -13.25 -4.14 -1.71
CA PRO A 38 -12.32 -4.43 -2.83
C PRO A 38 -10.88 -3.92 -2.65
N SER A 39 -10.59 -3.15 -1.60
CA SER A 39 -9.29 -2.49 -1.39
C SER A 39 -8.11 -3.45 -1.44
N LEU A 40 -8.22 -4.59 -0.77
CA LEU A 40 -7.18 -5.63 -0.73
C LEU A 40 -6.84 -6.16 -2.14
N GLU A 41 -7.85 -6.47 -2.93
CA GLU A 41 -7.69 -7.07 -4.27
C GLU A 41 -6.99 -6.10 -5.22
N LEU A 42 -7.45 -4.84 -5.25
CA LEU A 42 -6.85 -3.81 -6.10
C LEU A 42 -5.44 -3.43 -5.63
N PHE A 43 -5.20 -3.41 -4.31
CA PHE A 43 -3.87 -3.18 -3.77
C PHE A 43 -2.90 -4.29 -4.17
N ALA A 44 -3.29 -5.55 -4.01
CA ALA A 44 -2.45 -6.69 -4.40
C ALA A 44 -2.16 -6.70 -5.90
N LYS A 45 -3.16 -6.34 -6.73
CA LYS A 45 -2.97 -6.17 -8.19
C LYS A 45 -1.96 -5.07 -8.50
N ALA A 46 -2.05 -3.91 -7.83
CA ALA A 46 -1.13 -2.80 -8.01
C ALA A 46 0.30 -3.15 -7.57
N VAL A 47 0.46 -3.82 -6.42
CA VAL A 47 1.76 -4.30 -5.92
C VAL A 47 2.37 -5.33 -6.88
N ARG A 48 1.57 -6.27 -7.41
CA ARG A 48 2.05 -7.24 -8.40
C ARG A 48 2.49 -6.56 -9.70
N ALA A 49 1.76 -5.54 -10.15
CA ALA A 49 2.14 -4.78 -11.34
C ALA A 49 3.45 -4.01 -11.14
N ALA A 50 3.65 -3.41 -9.96
CA ALA A 50 4.84 -2.59 -9.66
C ALA A 50 6.09 -3.43 -9.34
N PHE A 51 5.94 -4.56 -8.64
CA PHE A 51 7.07 -5.31 -8.07
C PHE A 51 7.16 -6.77 -8.54
N GLY A 52 6.17 -7.26 -9.29
CA GLY A 52 6.11 -8.66 -9.73
C GLY A 52 5.84 -9.67 -8.61
N VAL A 53 5.45 -9.21 -7.42
CA VAL A 53 5.19 -10.04 -6.25
C VAL A 53 3.70 -10.01 -5.92
N ASP A 54 3.08 -11.17 -5.78
CA ASP A 54 1.70 -11.29 -5.34
C ASP A 54 1.63 -11.30 -3.81
N VAL A 55 0.92 -10.32 -3.25
CA VAL A 55 0.72 -10.19 -1.80
C VAL A 55 -0.67 -10.59 -1.32
N ALA A 56 -1.58 -10.94 -2.24
CA ALA A 56 -3.00 -11.13 -1.93
C ALA A 56 -3.22 -12.14 -0.80
N GLN A 57 -2.55 -13.29 -0.88
CA GLN A 57 -2.70 -14.36 0.11
C GLN A 57 -2.26 -13.92 1.52
N TYR A 58 -1.17 -13.16 1.64
CA TYR A 58 -0.67 -12.69 2.94
C TYR A 58 -1.61 -11.64 3.55
N LEU A 59 -2.16 -10.74 2.73
CA LEU A 59 -3.16 -9.76 3.18
C LEU A 59 -4.46 -10.46 3.61
N VAL A 60 -4.88 -11.51 2.90
CA VAL A 60 -6.03 -12.34 3.31
C VAL A 60 -5.75 -13.05 4.63
N ASP A 61 -4.54 -13.57 4.83
CA ASP A 61 -4.15 -14.18 6.09
C ASP A 61 -4.27 -13.19 7.25
N GLN A 62 -3.76 -11.96 7.09
CA GLN A 62 -3.90 -10.93 8.12
C GLN A 62 -5.37 -10.66 8.45
N ARG A 63 -6.23 -10.58 7.44
CA ARG A 63 -7.67 -10.41 7.63
C ARG A 63 -8.30 -11.59 8.37
N VAL A 64 -7.97 -12.82 8.00
CA VAL A 64 -8.46 -14.05 8.65
C VAL A 64 -7.99 -14.14 10.10
N LEU A 65 -6.79 -13.65 10.40
CA LEU A 65 -6.24 -13.51 11.74
C LEU A 65 -6.84 -12.32 12.53
N GLY A 66 -7.84 -11.63 11.97
CA GLY A 66 -8.62 -10.61 12.66
C GLY A 66 -8.07 -9.18 12.54
N LEU A 67 -7.07 -8.93 11.71
CA LEU A 67 -6.57 -7.57 11.47
C LEU A 67 -7.52 -6.82 10.55
N ALA A 68 -7.88 -5.58 10.93
CA ALA A 68 -8.66 -4.67 10.11
C ALA A 68 -7.81 -3.94 9.05
N GLU A 69 -6.51 -3.83 9.31
CA GLU A 69 -5.55 -3.07 8.51
C GLU A 69 -4.28 -3.90 8.28
N MET A 70 -3.61 -3.64 7.16
CA MET A 70 -2.32 -4.24 6.84
C MET A 70 -1.28 -3.83 7.88
N ASP A 71 -0.68 -4.82 8.52
CA ASP A 71 0.50 -4.63 9.36
C ASP A 71 1.77 -4.92 8.55
N PRO A 72 2.62 -3.90 8.29
CA PRO A 72 3.84 -4.08 7.52
C PRO A 72 4.89 -4.94 8.23
N VAL A 73 4.90 -4.99 9.56
CA VAL A 73 5.82 -5.84 10.33
C VAL A 73 5.40 -7.30 10.25
N LEU A 74 4.09 -7.57 10.35
CA LEU A 74 3.58 -8.92 10.11
C LEU A 74 3.78 -9.35 8.66
N LEU A 75 3.59 -8.43 7.70
CA LEU A 75 3.84 -8.71 6.28
C LEU A 75 5.30 -9.14 6.04
N LEU A 76 6.27 -8.52 6.74
CA LEU A 76 7.65 -9.02 6.74
C LEU A 76 7.70 -10.46 7.22
N GLY A 77 7.02 -10.82 8.31
CA GLY A 77 7.00 -12.19 8.83
C GLY A 77 6.37 -13.22 7.87
N GLN A 78 5.38 -12.80 7.10
CA GLN A 78 4.59 -13.65 6.20
C GLN A 78 5.25 -13.88 4.83
N LEU A 79 5.93 -12.85 4.30
CA LEU A 79 6.53 -12.92 2.98
C LEU A 79 7.72 -13.91 2.96
N PRO A 80 7.89 -14.67 1.87
CA PRO A 80 9.06 -15.50 1.64
C PRO A 80 10.35 -14.70 1.79
N LEU A 81 11.43 -15.34 2.22
CA LEU A 81 12.68 -14.66 2.55
C LEU A 81 13.21 -13.82 1.38
N GLU A 82 13.19 -14.38 0.17
CA GLU A 82 13.62 -13.76 -1.07
C GLU A 82 12.75 -12.55 -1.50
N ARG A 83 11.52 -12.44 -0.99
CA ARG A 83 10.59 -11.32 -1.25
C ARG A 83 10.39 -10.38 -0.08
N SER A 84 11.09 -10.61 1.03
CA SER A 84 10.90 -9.88 2.28
C SER A 84 11.21 -8.39 2.19
N HIS A 85 12.06 -7.98 1.24
CA HIS A 85 12.37 -6.58 0.95
C HIS A 85 11.11 -5.74 0.61
N LEU A 86 10.06 -6.38 0.07
CA LEU A 86 8.80 -5.71 -0.26
C LEU A 86 8.10 -5.12 0.98
N ALA A 87 8.21 -5.76 2.14
CA ALA A 87 7.64 -5.23 3.38
C ALA A 87 8.24 -3.86 3.75
N PHE A 88 9.53 -3.63 3.44
CA PHE A 88 10.22 -2.36 3.67
C PHE A 88 9.84 -1.29 2.64
N MET A 89 9.35 -1.69 1.46
CA MET A 89 8.81 -0.78 0.45
C MET A 89 7.38 -0.32 0.77
N LEU A 90 6.70 -1.03 1.68
CA LEU A 90 5.33 -0.75 2.11
C LEU A 90 5.27 -0.41 3.61
N PRO A 91 6.03 0.59 4.12
CA PRO A 91 6.06 0.93 5.55
C PRO A 91 4.82 1.76 5.92
N TYR A 92 3.62 1.26 5.65
CA TYR A 92 2.40 2.06 5.65
C TYR A 92 1.85 2.16 7.08
N ARG A 93 2.14 3.29 7.75
CA ARG A 93 1.77 3.63 9.13
C ARG A 93 1.41 5.11 9.33
N GLY A 94 1.19 5.83 8.23
CA GLY A 94 0.88 7.25 8.25
C GLY A 94 -0.59 7.57 8.56
N ALA A 95 -0.94 8.85 8.47
CA ALA A 95 -2.31 9.33 8.59
C ALA A 95 -3.03 9.25 7.24
N ALA A 96 -4.34 9.01 7.28
CA ALA A 96 -5.18 8.91 6.07
C ALA A 96 -5.65 10.26 5.52
N THR A 97 -5.14 11.38 6.04
CA THR A 97 -5.58 12.74 5.69
C THR A 97 -4.41 13.65 5.30
N GLY A 98 -4.70 14.70 4.55
CA GLY A 98 -3.70 15.71 4.16
C GLY A 98 -2.86 15.31 2.95
N CYS A 99 -1.58 15.70 2.94
CA CYS A 99 -0.64 15.49 1.83
C CYS A 99 0.20 14.23 2.08
N ILE A 100 -0.11 13.15 1.35
CA ILE A 100 0.48 11.82 1.43
C ILE A 100 1.45 11.60 0.27
N SER A 101 2.62 11.08 0.56
CA SER A 101 3.63 10.71 -0.43
C SER A 101 3.10 9.60 -1.34
N ALA A 102 3.38 9.71 -2.64
CA ALA A 102 3.09 8.66 -3.62
C ALA A 102 4.05 7.46 -3.55
N TYR A 103 4.78 7.27 -2.45
CA TYR A 103 5.74 6.18 -2.31
C TYR A 103 5.05 4.83 -2.02
N PRO A 104 5.51 3.71 -2.63
CA PRO A 104 6.54 3.66 -3.66
C PRO A 104 6.01 3.96 -5.07
N THR A 105 4.69 3.82 -5.30
CA THR A 105 4.02 4.24 -6.53
C THR A 105 2.71 4.96 -6.21
N PRO A 106 2.24 5.88 -7.08
CA PRO A 106 0.99 6.62 -6.86
C PRO A 106 -0.20 5.70 -6.63
N ALA A 107 -0.32 4.61 -7.39
CA ALA A 107 -1.44 3.68 -7.26
C ALA A 107 -1.48 2.94 -5.91
N VAL A 108 -0.34 2.43 -5.45
CA VAL A 108 -0.28 1.68 -4.18
C VAL A 108 -0.60 2.60 -3.00
N ALA A 109 -0.01 3.81 -2.98
CA ALA A 109 -0.29 4.81 -1.95
C ALA A 109 -1.74 5.31 -2.01
N ALA A 110 -2.28 5.54 -3.22
CA ALA A 110 -3.65 5.99 -3.40
C ALA A 110 -4.67 4.95 -2.99
N ILE A 111 -4.47 3.68 -3.32
CA ILE A 111 -5.37 2.61 -2.88
C ILE A 111 -5.39 2.51 -1.35
N ALA A 112 -4.24 2.61 -0.70
CA ALA A 112 -4.18 2.64 0.77
C ALA A 112 -4.91 3.85 1.35
N ALA A 113 -4.70 5.06 0.81
CA ALA A 113 -5.40 6.26 1.23
C ALA A 113 -6.92 6.16 1.02
N LEU A 114 -7.36 5.76 -0.18
CA LEU A 114 -8.77 5.60 -0.53
C LEU A 114 -9.46 4.53 0.31
N SER A 115 -8.75 3.46 0.73
CA SER A 115 -9.31 2.39 1.56
C SER A 115 -9.84 2.90 2.91
N ASN A 116 -9.41 4.08 3.35
CA ASN A 116 -9.91 4.77 4.55
C ASN A 116 -11.16 5.64 4.28
N SER A 117 -11.70 5.58 3.06
CA SER A 117 -12.94 6.25 2.61
C SER A 117 -13.00 7.76 2.89
N PRO A 118 -12.00 8.56 2.48
CA PRO A 118 -12.10 10.01 2.56
C PRO A 118 -13.27 10.52 1.69
N ALA A 119 -13.81 11.70 2.00
CA ALA A 119 -14.89 12.27 1.18
C ALA A 119 -14.41 12.65 -0.22
N SER A 120 -13.16 13.12 -0.32
CA SER A 120 -12.54 13.53 -1.58
C SER A 120 -11.03 13.32 -1.58
N ALA A 121 -10.49 12.99 -2.75
CA ALA A 121 -9.06 12.76 -2.91
C ALA A 121 -8.54 13.32 -4.24
N ALA A 122 -7.27 13.70 -4.28
CA ALA A 122 -6.54 13.93 -5.51
C ALA A 122 -5.29 13.04 -5.56
N VAL A 123 -4.98 12.49 -6.72
CA VAL A 123 -3.82 11.60 -6.90
C VAL A 123 -3.03 12.05 -8.12
N ASP A 124 -1.72 12.20 -7.91
CA ASP A 124 -0.79 12.69 -8.91
C ASP A 124 -0.11 11.54 -9.66
N PHE A 125 -0.56 11.31 -10.89
CA PHE A 125 -0.06 10.28 -11.80
C PHE A 125 0.81 10.88 -12.92
N ARG A 126 1.36 12.10 -12.74
CA ARG A 126 2.19 12.76 -13.78
C ARG A 126 3.46 11.99 -14.12
N TRP A 127 4.02 11.25 -13.18
CA TRP A 127 5.28 10.49 -13.35
C TRP A 127 5.07 9.00 -13.64
N ASP A 128 3.96 8.43 -13.21
CA ASP A 128 3.61 7.03 -13.43
C ASP A 128 2.09 6.93 -13.56
N LEU A 129 1.60 6.41 -14.70
CA LEU A 129 0.18 6.21 -14.97
C LEU A 129 -0.30 4.79 -14.61
N SER A 130 0.60 3.91 -14.18
CA SER A 130 0.28 2.54 -13.81
C SER A 130 -0.68 2.53 -12.63
N GLY A 131 -1.72 1.70 -12.71
CA GLY A 131 -2.72 1.59 -11.63
C GLY A 131 -3.74 2.73 -11.55
N LEU A 132 -3.77 3.65 -12.52
CA LEU A 132 -4.75 4.73 -12.59
C LEU A 132 -6.19 4.19 -12.59
N PHE A 133 -6.48 3.20 -13.44
CA PHE A 133 -7.82 2.64 -13.57
C PHE A 133 -8.26 1.89 -12.32
N GLU A 134 -7.37 1.15 -11.67
CA GLU A 134 -7.61 0.49 -10.38
C GLU A 134 -7.94 1.51 -9.29
N THR A 135 -7.22 2.63 -9.26
CA THR A 135 -7.47 3.72 -8.31
C THR A 135 -8.83 4.37 -8.56
N MET A 136 -9.19 4.61 -9.82
CA MET A 136 -10.49 5.17 -10.21
C MET A 136 -11.64 4.20 -9.92
N ASP A 137 -11.48 2.91 -10.20
CA ASP A 137 -12.46 1.86 -9.87
C ASP A 137 -12.71 1.80 -8.36
N LEU A 138 -11.64 1.80 -7.55
CA LEU A 138 -11.78 1.81 -6.09
C LEU A 138 -12.53 3.05 -5.60
N ALA A 139 -12.18 4.24 -6.10
CA ALA A 139 -12.84 5.47 -5.72
C ALA A 139 -14.35 5.44 -6.04
N VAL A 140 -14.74 4.91 -7.21
CA VAL A 140 -16.16 4.72 -7.57
C VAL A 140 -16.86 3.78 -6.60
N ARG A 141 -16.25 2.63 -6.30
CA ARG A 141 -16.84 1.63 -5.39
C ARG A 141 -17.01 2.15 -3.97
N LEU A 142 -16.09 3.01 -3.52
CA LEU A 142 -16.13 3.62 -2.19
C LEU A 142 -16.91 4.95 -2.15
N GLY A 143 -17.42 5.43 -3.29
CA GLY A 143 -18.15 6.70 -3.38
C GLY A 143 -17.28 7.94 -3.16
N VAL A 144 -15.96 7.84 -3.35
CA VAL A 144 -15.01 8.94 -3.14
C VAL A 144 -14.98 9.88 -4.35
N ASP A 145 -14.98 11.18 -4.11
CA ASP A 145 -14.74 12.19 -5.14
C ASP A 145 -13.25 12.28 -5.49
N LEU A 146 -12.85 11.63 -6.59
CA LEU A 146 -11.46 11.55 -7.02
C LEU A 146 -11.10 12.55 -8.13
N GLN A 147 -9.98 13.23 -7.97
CA GLN A 147 -9.28 13.98 -9.01
C GLN A 147 -7.95 13.29 -9.39
N ALA A 148 -7.80 12.84 -10.63
CA ALA A 148 -6.53 12.31 -11.12
C ALA A 148 -5.76 13.41 -11.87
N ILE A 149 -4.54 13.72 -11.43
CA ILE A 149 -3.65 14.67 -12.12
C ILE A 149 -2.78 13.86 -13.08
N VAL A 150 -2.84 14.18 -14.37
CA VAL A 150 -2.19 13.40 -15.44
C VAL A 150 -1.44 14.32 -16.40
N PRO A 151 -0.35 13.86 -17.06
CA PRO A 151 0.48 14.72 -17.90
C PRO A 151 -0.07 14.89 -19.32
N ARG A 152 -1.11 14.11 -19.67
CA ARG A 152 -1.70 14.01 -21.00
C ARG A 152 -3.14 13.47 -20.91
N PRO A 153 -3.95 13.63 -21.97
CA PRO A 153 -5.26 12.99 -22.05
C PRO A 153 -5.14 11.47 -21.90
N VAL A 154 -6.07 10.90 -21.14
CA VAL A 154 -6.19 9.45 -20.92
C VAL A 154 -7.62 9.04 -21.26
N GLU A 155 -7.79 7.86 -21.82
CA GLU A 155 -9.09 7.27 -22.12
C GLU A 155 -9.71 6.70 -20.84
N ALA A 156 -10.13 7.59 -19.93
CA ALA A 156 -10.72 7.23 -18.66
C ALA A 156 -12.01 8.02 -18.40
N PRO A 157 -12.99 7.44 -17.70
CA PRO A 157 -14.24 8.13 -17.39
C PRO A 157 -13.99 9.29 -16.42
N GLY A 158 -14.51 10.47 -16.74
CA GLY A 158 -14.42 11.62 -15.84
C GLY A 158 -14.58 12.95 -16.54
N ARG A 159 -14.78 13.98 -15.73
CA ARG A 159 -14.79 15.38 -16.19
C ARG A 159 -13.36 15.86 -16.41
N ILE A 160 -13.04 16.32 -17.61
CA ILE A 160 -11.69 16.76 -17.97
C ILE A 160 -11.53 18.25 -17.66
N TYR A 161 -10.46 18.59 -16.95
CA TYR A 161 -10.01 19.95 -16.68
C TYR A 161 -8.61 20.11 -17.28
N LEU A 162 -8.37 21.21 -17.97
CA LEU A 162 -7.07 21.54 -18.58
C LEU A 162 -6.47 22.74 -17.85
N THR A 163 -5.24 22.58 -17.38
CA THR A 163 -4.48 23.70 -16.79
C THR A 163 -3.77 24.51 -17.87
N ASP A 164 -3.47 25.78 -17.58
CA ASP A 164 -2.74 26.69 -18.47
C ASP A 164 -1.34 26.18 -18.88
N SER A 165 -0.74 25.30 -18.07
CA SER A 165 0.52 24.61 -18.34
C SER A 165 0.46 23.66 -19.56
N VAL A 166 -0.73 23.26 -20.01
CA VAL A 166 -0.91 22.36 -21.15
C VAL A 166 -0.58 23.08 -22.48
N PRO A 167 0.31 22.52 -23.34
CA PRO A 167 0.69 23.15 -24.60
C PRO A 167 -0.48 23.43 -25.55
N GLY A 168 -0.43 24.57 -26.23
CA GLY A 168 -1.51 25.05 -27.12
C GLY A 168 -1.91 24.10 -28.26
N HIS A 169 -1.02 23.21 -28.71
CA HIS A 169 -1.38 22.20 -29.73
C HIS A 169 -2.23 21.05 -29.16
N VAL A 170 -2.02 20.68 -27.88
CA VAL A 170 -2.86 19.69 -27.18
C VAL A 170 -4.21 20.32 -26.85
N ARG A 171 -4.21 21.55 -26.33
CA ARG A 171 -5.43 22.32 -26.02
C ARG A 171 -6.36 22.45 -27.21
N ARG A 172 -5.82 22.85 -28.38
CA ARG A 172 -6.60 23.00 -29.61
C ARG A 172 -7.36 21.75 -30.03
N ARG A 173 -6.82 20.57 -29.73
CA ARG A 173 -7.48 19.28 -30.03
C ARG A 173 -8.59 18.92 -29.04
N LEU A 174 -8.50 19.38 -27.80
CA LEU A 174 -9.44 19.01 -26.74
C LEU A 174 -10.57 20.03 -26.56
N VAL A 175 -10.24 21.33 -26.59
CA VAL A 175 -11.18 22.42 -26.29
C VAL A 175 -11.12 23.56 -27.33
N GLY A 176 -10.27 23.48 -28.34
CA GLY A 176 -10.18 24.54 -29.36
C GLY A 176 -9.34 25.75 -28.90
N ALA A 177 -9.84 26.97 -29.13
CA ALA A 177 -9.05 28.21 -28.96
C ALA A 177 -9.07 28.81 -27.55
N PHE A 178 -9.74 28.17 -26.57
CA PHE A 178 -9.81 28.68 -25.19
C PHE A 178 -8.42 28.76 -24.52
N LYS A 179 -8.21 29.84 -23.77
CA LYS A 179 -6.97 30.15 -23.02
C LYS A 179 -7.21 29.98 -21.51
N GLY A 180 -6.16 30.02 -20.70
CA GLY A 180 -6.28 29.89 -19.24
C GLY A 180 -6.74 28.51 -18.79
N ASN A 181 -7.09 28.31 -17.53
CA ASN A 181 -7.53 27.01 -17.02
C ASN A 181 -8.99 26.75 -17.44
N VAL A 182 -9.25 25.61 -18.09
CA VAL A 182 -10.54 25.32 -18.77
C VAL A 182 -11.17 24.05 -18.22
N GLY A 183 -12.47 24.10 -17.90
CA GLY A 183 -13.27 22.98 -17.42
C GLY A 183 -13.96 22.16 -18.54
N PRO A 184 -14.79 21.18 -18.18
CA PRO A 184 -15.39 20.23 -19.12
C PRO A 184 -16.28 20.83 -20.22
N GLY A 185 -16.92 21.96 -19.95
CA GLY A 185 -17.79 22.69 -20.89
C GLY A 185 -17.09 23.82 -21.63
N GLY A 186 -15.77 23.97 -21.49
CA GLY A 186 -15.04 25.11 -22.04
C GLY A 186 -15.07 26.36 -21.15
N GLU A 187 -15.65 26.27 -19.96
CA GLU A 187 -15.67 27.35 -18.98
C GLU A 187 -14.28 27.60 -18.39
N GLU A 188 -13.95 28.86 -18.13
CA GLU A 188 -12.76 29.18 -17.35
C GLU A 188 -12.99 28.84 -15.87
N TYR A 189 -11.97 28.27 -15.21
CA TYR A 189 -12.01 28.00 -13.78
C TYR A 189 -10.75 28.52 -13.09
N THR A 190 -10.85 28.77 -11.78
CA THR A 190 -9.68 29.11 -10.97
C THR A 190 -9.16 27.85 -10.30
N PRO A 191 -7.95 27.36 -10.64
CA PRO A 191 -7.42 26.16 -10.02
C PRO A 191 -7.03 26.40 -8.57
N VAL A 192 -7.13 25.34 -7.77
CA VAL A 192 -6.58 25.32 -6.41
C VAL A 192 -5.17 24.75 -6.47
N VAL A 193 -4.18 25.56 -6.09
CA VAL A 193 -2.79 25.11 -5.98
C VAL A 193 -2.54 24.65 -4.55
N LYS A 194 -2.42 23.33 -4.36
CA LYS A 194 -2.12 22.78 -3.04
C LYS A 194 -0.61 22.91 -2.80
N LYS A 195 -0.24 23.62 -1.74
CA LYS A 195 1.16 23.65 -1.30
C LYS A 195 1.54 22.26 -0.79
N PRO A 196 2.70 21.71 -1.21
CA PRO A 196 3.25 20.54 -0.58
C PRO A 196 3.39 20.81 0.92
N SER A 197 2.77 19.97 1.74
CA SER A 197 2.97 20.03 3.19
C SER A 197 3.93 18.92 3.61
N GLY A 198 4.77 19.23 4.60
CA GLY A 198 5.57 18.22 5.26
C GLY A 198 4.70 17.17 5.95
N GLY A 199 5.28 16.01 6.20
CA GLY A 199 4.68 14.94 6.99
C GLY A 199 5.78 14.15 7.68
N ARG A 200 5.41 13.42 8.72
CA ARG A 200 6.36 12.59 9.47
C ARG A 200 6.32 11.17 8.93
N TRP A 201 7.50 10.58 8.79
CA TRP A 201 7.66 9.15 8.59
C TRP A 201 7.89 8.54 9.96
N ASN A 202 6.99 7.65 10.35
CA ASN A 202 7.16 6.87 11.56
C ASN A 202 8.02 5.66 11.22
N ASP A 203 9.03 5.42 12.06
CA ASP A 203 9.85 4.23 11.95
C ASP A 203 9.00 2.97 12.12
N VAL A 204 9.30 1.96 11.31
CA VAL A 204 8.66 0.65 11.39
C VAL A 204 9.61 -0.31 12.11
N GLU A 205 9.15 -0.88 13.22
CA GLU A 205 9.93 -1.76 14.08
C GLU A 205 10.03 -3.18 13.50
N TYR A 206 10.67 -3.33 12.33
CA TYR A 206 10.81 -4.64 11.66
C TYR A 206 11.58 -5.69 12.48
N TRP A 207 12.42 -5.26 13.43
CA TRP A 207 13.09 -6.14 14.39
C TRP A 207 12.09 -6.89 15.30
N ARG A 208 10.85 -6.43 15.43
CA ARG A 208 9.76 -7.12 16.15
C ARG A 208 9.01 -8.14 15.30
N ALA A 209 9.44 -8.43 14.07
CA ALA A 209 8.68 -9.31 13.19
C ALA A 209 8.42 -10.71 13.77
N ALA A 210 9.39 -11.32 14.46
CA ALA A 210 9.18 -12.61 15.14
C ALA A 210 8.15 -12.51 16.27
N GLU A 211 8.23 -11.47 17.09
CA GLU A 211 7.25 -11.18 18.15
C GLU A 211 5.86 -10.97 17.55
N ARG A 212 5.77 -10.21 16.45
CA ARG A 212 4.50 -9.91 15.80
C ARG A 212 3.85 -11.14 15.17
N VAL A 213 4.64 -12.06 14.62
CA VAL A 213 4.16 -13.38 14.18
C VAL A 213 3.61 -14.16 15.37
N ALA A 214 4.34 -14.16 16.51
CA ALA A 214 3.90 -14.87 17.70
C ALA A 214 2.55 -14.35 18.21
N GLU A 215 2.41 -13.02 18.32
CA GLU A 215 1.17 -12.35 18.69
C GLU A 215 0.02 -12.68 17.73
N ALA A 216 0.25 -12.59 16.42
CA ALA A 216 -0.79 -12.82 15.41
C ALA A 216 -1.29 -14.26 15.39
N LEU A 217 -0.42 -15.23 15.70
CA LEU A 217 -0.78 -16.65 15.78
C LEU A 217 -1.23 -17.07 17.19
N GLY A 218 -1.07 -16.22 18.21
CA GLY A 218 -1.33 -16.59 19.60
C GLY A 218 -0.38 -17.67 20.13
N VAL A 219 0.87 -17.70 19.66
CA VAL A 219 1.92 -18.59 20.18
C VAL A 219 2.81 -17.84 21.15
N ARG A 220 3.42 -18.55 22.11
CA ARG A 220 4.43 -17.96 23.00
C ARG A 220 5.65 -17.55 22.18
N ARG A 221 6.17 -16.35 22.44
CA ARG A 221 7.36 -15.83 21.75
C ARG A 221 8.56 -16.75 21.95
N GLU A 222 8.74 -17.22 23.18
CA GLU A 222 9.82 -18.13 23.59
C GLU A 222 9.77 -19.43 22.78
N GLY A 223 8.56 -19.87 22.38
CA GLY A 223 8.41 -21.04 21.52
C GLY A 223 9.08 -20.88 20.16
N LEU A 224 9.07 -19.69 19.56
CA LEU A 224 9.76 -19.43 18.29
C LEU A 224 11.29 -19.37 18.46
N GLU A 225 11.77 -18.84 19.59
CA GLU A 225 13.20 -18.81 19.94
C GLU A 225 13.70 -20.23 20.22
N GLU A 226 12.97 -21.03 21.00
CA GLU A 226 13.27 -22.44 21.28
C GLU A 226 13.29 -23.29 19.99
N ILE A 227 12.37 -23.05 19.05
CA ILE A 227 12.39 -23.70 17.73
C ILE A 227 13.70 -23.41 17.00
N ALA A 228 14.13 -22.14 17.00
CA ALA A 228 15.33 -21.71 16.30
C ALA A 228 16.61 -22.29 16.95
N GLU A 229 16.65 -22.38 18.29
CA GLU A 229 17.78 -22.93 19.04
C GLU A 229 17.91 -24.45 18.90
N LEU A 230 16.81 -25.18 19.01
CA LEU A 230 16.81 -26.64 18.90
C LEU A 230 17.12 -27.12 17.48
N GLY A 231 16.83 -26.28 16.47
CA GLY A 231 17.08 -26.54 15.04
C GLY A 231 16.18 -27.61 14.42
N PHE A 232 15.81 -28.63 15.19
CA PHE A 232 14.88 -29.71 14.84
C PHE A 232 13.92 -30.03 15.99
N LEU A 233 12.67 -30.32 15.65
CA LEU A 233 11.61 -30.66 16.59
C LEU A 233 10.84 -31.85 16.09
N ALA A 234 10.71 -32.87 16.94
CA ALA A 234 9.75 -33.93 16.70
C ALA A 234 8.31 -33.39 16.77
N TYR A 235 7.37 -34.02 16.05
CA TYR A 235 5.95 -33.63 16.07
C TYR A 235 5.37 -33.50 17.48
N ARG A 236 5.79 -34.37 18.40
CA ARG A 236 5.33 -34.35 19.79
C ARG A 236 5.79 -33.10 20.54
N THR A 237 7.05 -32.70 20.34
CA THR A 237 7.64 -31.50 20.97
C THR A 237 6.88 -30.25 20.59
N VAL A 238 6.40 -30.15 19.35
CA VAL A 238 5.60 -29.02 18.89
C VAL A 238 4.25 -28.91 19.62
N LEU A 239 3.60 -30.05 19.90
CA LEU A 239 2.39 -30.07 20.72
C LEU A 239 2.69 -29.67 22.17
N ASP A 240 3.84 -30.12 22.70
CA ASP A 240 4.29 -29.76 24.05
C ASP A 240 4.58 -28.25 24.19
N LEU A 241 4.97 -27.57 23.09
CA LEU A 241 5.11 -26.11 23.04
C LEU A 241 3.77 -25.36 23.07
N GLY A 242 2.64 -26.09 22.97
CA GLY A 242 1.29 -25.55 22.97
C GLY A 242 0.82 -25.08 21.60
N MET A 243 1.46 -25.52 20.51
CA MET A 243 1.10 -25.12 19.16
C MET A 243 -0.01 -26.01 18.59
N GLY A 244 -1.15 -25.41 18.27
CA GLY A 244 -2.26 -26.07 17.61
C GLY A 244 -2.06 -26.27 16.11
N PRO A 245 -2.87 -27.13 15.44
CA PRO A 245 -2.74 -27.42 14.01
C PRO A 245 -2.83 -26.17 13.10
N GLY A 246 -3.69 -25.21 13.44
CA GLY A 246 -3.83 -23.97 12.67
C GLY A 246 -2.58 -23.09 12.73
N GLN A 247 -1.98 -22.96 13.92
CA GLN A 247 -0.72 -22.23 14.12
C GLN A 247 0.40 -22.88 13.32
N LEU A 248 0.51 -24.21 13.38
CA LEU A 248 1.48 -24.95 12.59
C LEU A 248 1.29 -24.80 11.09
N GLY A 249 0.04 -24.82 10.63
CA GLY A 249 -0.30 -24.55 9.25
C GLY A 249 0.26 -23.21 8.77
N TYR A 250 0.10 -22.14 9.56
CA TYR A 250 0.66 -20.83 9.23
C TYR A 250 2.18 -20.78 9.30
N LEU A 251 2.79 -21.38 10.33
CA LEU A 251 4.25 -21.41 10.47
C LEU A 251 4.91 -22.13 9.27
N VAL A 252 4.34 -23.24 8.81
CA VAL A 252 4.80 -23.94 7.61
C VAL A 252 4.52 -23.10 6.35
N LYS A 253 3.30 -22.57 6.22
CA LYS A 253 2.88 -21.76 5.07
C LYS A 253 3.78 -20.55 4.84
N TRP A 254 4.16 -19.85 5.91
CA TRP A 254 5.04 -18.67 5.84
C TRP A 254 6.53 -19.03 5.81
N GLY A 255 6.87 -20.32 5.72
CA GLY A 255 8.26 -20.79 5.64
C GLY A 255 9.06 -20.60 6.92
N LEU A 256 8.39 -20.40 8.07
CA LEU A 256 9.02 -20.30 9.39
C LEU A 256 9.41 -21.68 9.92
N LEU A 257 8.64 -22.70 9.55
CA LEU A 257 8.95 -24.10 9.77
C LEU A 257 9.04 -24.84 8.44
N GLU A 258 10.00 -25.76 8.35
CA GLU A 258 10.14 -26.65 7.20
C GLU A 258 9.82 -28.08 7.62
N PRO A 259 8.86 -28.76 6.97
CA PRO A 259 8.53 -30.14 7.30
C PRO A 259 9.67 -31.06 6.88
N ILE A 260 10.05 -31.98 7.77
CA ILE A 260 11.04 -33.03 7.49
C ILE A 260 10.56 -34.38 8.01
N ALA A 261 11.28 -35.46 7.69
CA ALA A 261 10.97 -36.78 8.24
C ALA A 261 10.99 -36.74 9.78
N GLY A 262 9.86 -37.09 10.40
CA GLY A 262 9.71 -37.15 11.86
C GLY A 262 9.38 -35.84 12.57
N GLY A 263 9.25 -34.71 11.86
CA GLY A 263 8.95 -33.43 12.51
C GLY A 263 9.14 -32.20 11.63
N PHE A 264 9.68 -31.15 12.25
CA PHE A 264 9.92 -29.86 11.62
C PHE A 264 11.33 -29.37 11.95
N ARG A 265 11.90 -28.57 11.07
CA ARG A 265 13.10 -27.78 11.36
C ARG A 265 12.79 -26.29 11.25
N ALA A 266 13.60 -25.46 11.91
CA ALA A 266 13.52 -24.02 11.75
C ALA A 266 13.81 -23.65 10.27
N GLY A 267 12.89 -22.90 9.65
CA GLY A 267 13.09 -22.41 8.30
C GLY A 267 14.06 -21.23 8.27
N ALA A 268 14.71 -21.01 7.13
CA ALA A 268 15.63 -19.88 6.95
C ALA A 268 14.95 -18.53 7.26
N LYS A 269 13.64 -18.43 7.02
CA LYS A 269 12.84 -17.26 7.35
C LYS A 269 12.81 -17.00 8.85
N LEU A 270 12.56 -18.02 9.67
CA LEU A 270 12.51 -17.88 11.12
C LEU A 270 13.86 -17.43 11.67
N LEU A 271 14.95 -18.07 11.24
CA LEU A 271 16.31 -17.70 11.63
C LEU A 271 16.62 -16.22 11.31
N TYR A 272 16.22 -15.76 10.13
CA TYR A 272 16.35 -14.35 9.74
C TYR A 272 15.57 -13.43 10.70
N LEU A 273 14.30 -13.73 11.00
CA LEU A 273 13.49 -12.89 11.89
C LEU A 273 14.05 -12.84 13.33
N ILE A 274 14.57 -13.96 13.85
CA ILE A 274 15.23 -14.00 15.16
C ILE A 274 16.52 -13.18 15.15
N SER A 275 17.35 -13.30 14.09
CA SER A 275 18.58 -12.52 13.97
C SER A 275 18.33 -11.00 13.95
N LEU A 276 17.25 -10.55 13.29
CA LEU A 276 16.82 -9.16 13.30
C LEU A 276 16.45 -8.66 14.70
N ALA A 277 15.82 -9.51 15.51
CA ALA A 277 15.46 -9.17 16.89
C ALA A 277 16.70 -9.08 17.80
N SER A 278 17.68 -9.96 17.59
CA SER A 278 18.91 -10.00 18.39
C SER A 278 19.87 -8.84 18.07
N ALA A 279 19.87 -8.31 16.86
CA ALA A 279 20.75 -7.19 16.46
C ALA A 279 20.50 -5.86 17.21
N ARG A 280 19.43 -5.77 18.01
CA ARG A 280 19.06 -4.59 18.80
C ARG A 280 19.27 -4.77 20.32
N ARG A 281 19.69 -5.96 20.76
CA ARG A 281 20.12 -6.24 22.15
C ARG A 281 21.61 -5.98 22.28
#